data_AF-A0AB38DMP6-F1
#
_entry.id   AF-A0AB38DMP6-F1
#
_cell.length_a   1.000
_cell.length_b   1.000
_cell.length_c   1.000
_cell.angle_alpha   90.00
_cell.angle_beta   90.00
_cell.angle_gamma   90.00
#
_symmetry.space_group_name_H-M   'P 1'
#
loop_
_entity.id
_entity.type
_entity.pdbx_description
1 polymer ?
#
loop_
_entity_poly.entity_id
_entity_poly.type
_entity_poly.pdbx_seq_one_letter_code
_entity_poly.pdbx_strand_id
1 'polypeptide(L)' 'MVNEDLWAKWWAAQSEDHRARLRSAAGQATLDASTVQFVLETNPPIGITGSKWQLNEGDFSWSMSPSLREFIQAQP' A
#
# COMPACT_ATOMS: atom_id res chain seq x y z
N MET A 1 -1.58 -15.39 -7.94
CA MET A 1 -2.77 -14.57 -7.73
C MET A 1 -2.61 -13.90 -6.38
N VAL A 2 -2.58 -12.57 -6.33
CA VAL A 2 -2.67 -11.88 -5.04
C VAL A 2 -4.10 -12.06 -4.59
N ASN A 3 -4.31 -12.75 -3.47
CA ASN A 3 -5.66 -12.97 -2.96
C ASN A 3 -6.21 -11.61 -2.54
N GLU A 4 -7.19 -11.08 -3.26
CA GLU A 4 -7.95 -9.88 -2.88
C GLU A 4 -8.47 -9.96 -1.42
N ASP A 5 -8.71 -11.19 -0.94
CA ASP A 5 -9.02 -11.51 0.46
C ASP A 5 -7.93 -11.07 1.45
N LEU A 6 -6.65 -11.17 1.08
CA LEU A 6 -5.54 -10.69 1.92
C LEU A 6 -5.52 -9.17 1.98
N TRP A 7 -5.78 -8.48 0.86
CA TRP A 7 -5.90 -7.03 0.84
C TRP A 7 -7.09 -6.54 1.65
N ALA A 8 -8.24 -7.21 1.52
CA ALA A 8 -9.43 -6.91 2.33
C ALA A 8 -9.15 -7.11 3.82
N LYS A 9 -8.49 -8.20 4.23
CA LYS A 9 -8.09 -8.45 5.62
C LYS A 9 -7.08 -7.43 6.14
N TRP A 10 -6.07 -7.11 5.36
CA TRP A 10 -5.08 -6.08 5.70
C TRP A 10 -5.73 -4.72 5.88
N TRP A 11 -6.59 -4.31 4.93
CA TRP A 11 -7.33 -3.06 5.00
C TRP A 11 -8.27 -3.01 6.21
N ALA A 12 -9.00 -4.11 6.46
CA ALA A 12 -9.86 -4.26 7.62
C ALA A 12 -9.08 -4.18 8.95
N ALA A 13 -7.81 -4.62 8.97
CA ALA A 13 -6.93 -4.50 10.13
C ALA A 13 -6.37 -3.09 10.36
N GLN A 14 -6.40 -2.21 9.35
CA GLN A 14 -5.99 -0.82 9.51
C GLN A 14 -7.07 0.00 10.26
N SER A 15 -6.62 0.92 11.11
CA SER A 15 -7.46 1.94 11.74
C SER A 15 -8.00 2.96 10.72
N GLU A 16 -9.08 3.67 11.04
CA GLU A 16 -9.66 4.70 10.16
C GLU A 16 -8.63 5.76 9.75
N ASP A 17 -7.81 6.27 10.68
CA ASP A 17 -6.74 7.23 10.37
C ASP A 17 -5.73 6.66 9.37
N HIS A 18 -5.35 5.40 9.52
CA HIS A 18 -4.41 4.74 8.62
C HIS A 18 -5.02 4.56 7.23
N ARG A 19 -6.29 4.16 7.16
CA ARG A 19 -7.02 4.03 5.88
C ARG A 19 -7.14 5.38 5.17
N ALA A 20 -7.46 6.44 5.89
CA ALA A 20 -7.54 7.79 5.34
C ALA A 20 -6.18 8.23 4.77
N ARG A 21 -5.09 7.98 5.51
CA ARG A 21 -3.73 8.30 5.07
C ARG A 21 -3.27 7.46 3.87
N LEU A 22 -3.57 6.15 3.86
CA LEU A 22 -3.31 5.26 2.72
C LEU A 22 -4.07 5.70 1.48
N ARG A 23 -5.33 6.13 1.64
CA ARG A 23 -6.16 6.64 0.53
C ARG A 23 -5.63 7.95 -0.02
N SER A 24 -5.21 8.86 0.85
CA SER A 24 -4.52 10.10 0.46
C SER A 24 -3.25 9.77 -0.32
N ALA A 25 -2.43 8.84 0.17
CA ALA A 25 -1.23 8.38 -0.52
C ALA A 25 -1.56 7.79 -1.91
N ALA A 26 -2.60 6.96 -2.02
CA ALA A 26 -3.04 6.38 -3.28
C ALA A 26 -3.58 7.44 -4.27
N GLY A 27 -4.11 8.57 -3.77
CA GLY A 27 -4.50 9.72 -4.58
C GLY A 27 -3.32 10.50 -5.16
N GLN A 28 -2.15 10.44 -4.53
CA GLN A 28 -0.97 11.18 -4.97
C GLN A 28 -0.25 10.48 -6.13
N ALA A 29 0.18 11.25 -7.13
CA ALA A 29 0.98 10.74 -8.24
C ALA A 29 2.42 10.39 -7.82
N THR A 30 2.94 11.10 -6.82
CA THR A 30 4.28 10.92 -6.26
C THR A 30 4.15 10.86 -4.75
N LEU A 31 4.80 9.87 -4.14
CA LEU A 31 4.84 9.71 -2.70
C LEU A 31 6.14 10.33 -2.18
N ASP A 32 6.04 11.10 -1.10
CA ASP A 32 7.21 11.50 -0.33
C ASP A 32 7.72 10.33 0.52
N ALA A 33 8.98 10.39 0.95
CA ALA A 33 9.63 9.30 1.69
C ALA A 33 8.89 8.94 2.99
N SER A 34 8.29 9.91 3.69
CA SER A 34 7.53 9.64 4.91
C SER A 34 6.22 8.92 4.62
N THR A 35 5.57 9.22 3.49
CA THR A 35 4.38 8.50 3.04
C THR A 35 4.72 7.11 2.54
N VAL A 36 5.84 6.93 1.83
CA VAL A 36 6.38 5.61 1.46
C VAL A 36 6.62 4.75 2.70
N GLN A 37 7.37 5.28 3.66
CA GLN A 37 7.69 4.58 4.90
C GLN A 37 6.42 4.16 5.63
N PHE A 38 5.45 5.07 5.77
CA PHE A 38 4.15 4.77 6.36
C PHE A 38 3.42 3.63 5.63
N VAL A 39 3.33 3.67 4.29
CA VAL A 39 2.69 2.60 3.51
C VAL A 39 3.39 1.27 3.77
N LEU A 40 4.71 1.23 3.79
CA LEU A 40 5.48 0.00 4.07
C LEU A 40 5.31 -0.48 5.52
N GLU A 41 5.24 0.43 6.49
CA GLU A 41 5.00 0.13 7.92
C GLU A 41 3.63 -0.52 8.14
N THR A 42 2.62 -0.19 7.32
CA THR A 42 1.33 -0.88 7.38
C THR A 42 1.40 -2.35 6.92
N ASN A 43 2.56 -2.80 6.41
CA ASN A 43 2.84 -4.14 5.94
C ASN A 43 1.79 -4.67 4.93
N PRO A 44 1.56 -3.95 3.83
CA PRO A 44 0.57 -4.33 2.82
C PRO A 44 0.94 -5.67 2.17
N PRO A 45 -0.03 -6.51 1.79
CA PRO A 45 0.22 -7.77 1.06
C PRO A 45 0.58 -7.48 -0.41
N ILE A 46 1.69 -6.78 -0.66
CA ILE A 46 2.13 -6.44 -2.01
C ILE A 46 2.66 -7.72 -2.67
N GLY A 47 1.84 -8.34 -3.50
CA GLY A 47 2.12 -9.65 -4.03
C GLY A 47 3.12 -9.63 -5.18
N ILE A 48 4.40 -9.75 -4.86
CA ILE A 48 5.37 -10.44 -5.71
C ILE A 48 6.15 -11.39 -4.79
N THR A 49 5.77 -12.67 -4.83
CA THR A 49 6.56 -13.84 -4.43
C THR A 49 7.70 -13.59 -3.43
N GLY A 50 7.39 -13.76 -2.14
CA GLY A 50 8.36 -14.20 -1.11
C GLY A 50 9.53 -13.29 -0.77
N SER A 51 9.72 -12.17 -1.46
CA SER A 51 10.80 -11.23 -1.19
C SER A 51 10.22 -10.14 -0.32
N LYS A 52 10.55 -10.16 0.98
CA LYS A 52 10.49 -8.96 1.82
C LYS A 52 11.22 -7.89 1.03
N TRP A 53 10.48 -6.97 0.42
CA TRP A 53 11.07 -5.85 -0.30
C TRP A 53 11.94 -5.12 0.72
N GLN A 54 13.26 -5.28 0.61
CA GLN A 54 14.23 -4.32 1.14
C GLN A 54 14.17 -3.12 0.19
N LEU A 55 13.00 -2.48 0.08
CA LEU A 55 12.88 -1.19 -0.57
C LEU A 55 13.58 -0.22 0.36
N ASN A 56 14.68 0.36 -0.12
CA ASN A 56 15.12 1.62 0.47
C ASN A 56 13.97 2.61 0.33
N GLU A 57 13.71 3.38 1.38
CA GLU A 57 12.56 4.28 1.57
C GLU A 57 12.35 5.30 0.44
N GLY A 58 13.27 5.41 -0.53
CA GLY A 58 13.22 6.33 -1.67
C GLY A 58 12.68 5.76 -2.99
N ASP A 59 12.54 4.44 -3.16
CA ASP A 59 12.22 3.84 -4.47
C ASP A 59 10.76 3.38 -4.62
N PHE A 60 9.96 3.38 -3.56
CA PHE A 60 8.57 2.94 -3.66
C PHE A 60 7.76 3.93 -4.51
N SER A 61 7.19 3.41 -5.59
CA SER A 61 6.22 4.13 -6.41
C SER A 61 5.02 3.23 -6.66
N TRP A 62 3.83 3.84 -6.74
CA TRP A 62 2.62 3.11 -7.12
C TRP A 62 2.73 2.43 -8.48
N SER A 63 3.63 2.87 -9.37
CA SER A 63 3.92 2.19 -10.64
C SER A 63 4.46 0.77 -10.45
N MET A 64 5.09 0.47 -9.31
CA MET A 64 5.57 -0.87 -8.95
C MET A 64 4.44 -1.76 -8.45
N SER A 65 3.30 -1.19 -8.06
CA SER A 65 2.15 -1.92 -7.49
C SER A 65 0.83 -1.23 -7.83
N PRO A 66 0.48 -1.15 -9.14
CA PRO A 66 -0.72 -0.45 -9.59
C PRO A 66 -1.98 -1.06 -8.99
N SER A 67 -2.05 -2.39 -8.89
CA SER A 67 -3.21 -3.09 -8.33
C SER A 67 -3.47 -2.79 -6.85
N LEU A 68 -2.42 -2.53 -6.05
CA LEU A 68 -2.60 -2.12 -4.65
C LEU A 68 -3.16 -0.69 -4.57
N ARG A 69 -2.66 0.21 -5.42
CA ARG A 69 -3.19 1.58 -5.51
C ARG A 69 -4.67 1.57 -5.90
N GLU A 70 -5.02 0.81 -6.93
CA GLU A 70 -6.40 0.66 -7.40
C GLU A 70 -7.30 0.08 -6.30
N PHE A 71 -6.83 -0.94 -5.58
CA PHE A 71 -7.55 -1.51 -4.45
C PHE A 71 -7.85 -0.46 -3.37
N ILE A 72 -6.83 0.29 -2.93
CA ILE A 72 -6.98 1.34 -1.90
C ILE A 72 -7.96 2.43 -2.37
N GLN A 73 -7.90 2.82 -3.65
CA GLN A 73 -8.81 3.81 -4.23
C GLN A 73 -10.26 3.31 -4.30
N ALA A 74 -10.46 2.01 -4.51
CA ALA A 74 -11.78 1.38 -4.60
C ALA A 74 -12.45 1.14 -3.23
N GLN A 75 -11.72 1.23 -2.12
CA GLN A 75 -12.31 1.08 -0.77
C GLN A 75 -13.22 2.27 -0.44
N PRO A 76 -14.37 2.05 0.22
CA PRO A 76 -15.32 3.11 0.58
C PRO A 76 -14.74 4.13 1.56
#